data_AF-Q0FYY4-F1
#
_entry.id   AF-Q0FYY4-F1
#
_cell.length_a   1.000
_cell.length_b   1.000
_cell.length_c   1.000
_cell.angle_alpha   90.00
_cell.angle_beta   90.00
_cell.angle_gamma   90.00
#
_symmetry.space_group_name_H-M   'P 1'
#
loop_
_entity.id
_entity.type
_entity.pdbx_description
1 polymer ?
#
loop_
_entity_poly.entity_id
_entity_poly.type
_entity_poly.pdbx_seq_one_letter_code
_entity_poly.pdbx_strand_id
1 'polypeptide(L)'
;MTKYMVEPPPRDDPPQPSQSTWQWIVAFVKEFEEHPVTKMIVAGAFLFTLVATWLSLRATQEQSRITNIQLEDLKSEQTARYWQLLTTPASGNSGKVEAIEELARRGTELVGLDFSCSRLGGGDATTAACENGVYLRGLTLRTDKKSEERLAFQANVSGADLGSCRFEAGVNIVLKANQTNFAGCEWNGATVSLVGEDVQLDTMKTTKSQVEVAGKVVFNDADLQGGNVFNIASGGSIETYYNRLDGSTIKFEAFDYFPESIIGNFHFLGLSDATFIIETSGLNWLGHFNSKQQAEIMRQLLNFDQGWFWKGSPPKFLNNADGETYPIEKAISTFELFECDRSGLPKEPLSVNFPLGINWQDIPMSLTASTSSGETFSIECPLYRSD
;
A
#
# COMPACT_ATOMS: atom_id res chain seq x y z
N MET A 1 -25.69 -37.84 -56.00
CA MET A 1 -26.78 -38.64 -55.40
C MET A 1 -28.06 -37.84 -55.50
N THR A 2 -28.84 -38.10 -56.53
CA THR A 2 -30.10 -37.41 -56.84
C THR A 2 -31.20 -38.08 -56.03
N LYS A 3 -31.71 -37.39 -55.01
CA LYS A 3 -32.74 -37.92 -54.11
C LYS A 3 -34.09 -37.71 -54.80
N TYR A 4 -34.71 -38.78 -55.27
CA TYR A 4 -36.06 -38.75 -55.83
C TYR A 4 -37.05 -38.30 -54.73
N MET A 5 -37.64 -37.12 -54.91
CA MET A 5 -38.82 -36.67 -54.15
C MET A 5 -40.01 -37.45 -54.69
N VAL A 6 -40.48 -38.41 -53.91
CA VAL A 6 -41.77 -39.07 -54.13
C VAL A 6 -42.82 -38.16 -53.48
N GLU A 7 -43.68 -37.56 -54.28
CA GLU A 7 -44.85 -36.81 -53.78
C GLU A 7 -45.72 -37.76 -52.94
N PRO A 8 -46.06 -37.40 -51.69
CA PRO A 8 -46.97 -38.21 -50.89
C PRO A 8 -48.34 -38.24 -51.58
N PRO A 9 -49.04 -39.39 -51.55
CA PRO A 9 -50.38 -39.49 -52.11
C PRO A 9 -51.31 -38.44 -51.49
N PRO A 10 -52.30 -37.94 -52.24
CA PRO A 10 -53.26 -36.95 -51.75
C PRO A 10 -53.87 -37.46 -50.45
N ARG A 11 -53.70 -36.67 -49.40
CA ARG A 11 -54.21 -36.98 -48.07
C ARG A 11 -55.71 -36.76 -48.13
N ASP A 12 -56.49 -37.85 -48.06
CA ASP A 12 -57.94 -37.75 -47.94
C ASP A 12 -58.25 -36.87 -46.72
N ASP A 13 -58.92 -35.75 -46.96
CA ASP A 13 -59.33 -34.86 -45.89
C ASP A 13 -60.24 -35.65 -44.94
N PRO A 14 -59.94 -35.68 -43.63
CA PRO A 14 -60.76 -36.41 -42.69
C PRO A 14 -62.20 -35.88 -42.80
N PRO A 15 -63.21 -36.77 -42.82
CA PRO A 15 -64.60 -36.38 -43.02
C PRO A 15 -64.96 -35.30 -42.00
N GLN A 16 -65.31 -34.12 -42.49
CA GLN A 16 -65.69 -33.02 -41.61
C GLN A 16 -66.97 -33.43 -40.86
N PRO A 17 -66.95 -33.44 -39.52
CA PRO A 17 -68.14 -33.77 -38.75
C PRO A 17 -69.27 -32.84 -39.15
N SER A 18 -70.44 -33.42 -39.45
CA SER A 18 -71.63 -32.66 -39.84
C SER A 18 -71.96 -31.60 -38.78
N GLN A 19 -72.55 -30.48 -39.20
CA GLN A 19 -72.98 -29.39 -38.30
C GLN A 19 -73.81 -29.90 -37.10
N SER A 20 -74.61 -30.96 -37.31
CA SER A 20 -75.40 -31.61 -36.27
C SER A 20 -74.54 -32.31 -35.21
N THR A 21 -73.40 -32.88 -35.60
CA THR A 21 -72.45 -33.52 -34.69
C THR A 21 -71.80 -32.48 -33.79
N TRP A 22 -71.44 -31.32 -34.35
CA TRP A 22 -70.90 -30.20 -33.56
C TRP A 22 -71.92 -29.61 -32.59
N GLN A 23 -73.17 -29.41 -33.03
CA GLN A 23 -74.23 -28.90 -32.15
C GLN A 23 -74.54 -29.87 -31.01
N TRP A 24 -74.54 -31.18 -31.27
CA TRP A 24 -74.72 -32.19 -30.22
C TRP A 24 -73.55 -32.20 -29.22
N ILE A 25 -72.30 -32.13 -29.69
CA ILE A 25 -71.11 -32.04 -28.81
C ILE A 25 -71.18 -30.79 -27.92
N VAL A 26 -71.53 -29.63 -28.49
CA VAL A 26 -71.62 -28.37 -27.73
C VAL A 26 -72.77 -28.41 -26.71
N ALA A 27 -73.93 -28.98 -27.07
CA ALA A 27 -75.05 -29.14 -26.15
C ALA A 27 -74.72 -30.12 -25.00
N PHE A 28 -74.09 -31.25 -25.33
CA PHE A 28 -73.64 -32.24 -24.36
C PHE A 28 -72.61 -31.64 -23.38
N VAL A 29 -71.65 -30.86 -23.88
CA VAL A 29 -70.66 -30.17 -23.03
C VAL A 29 -71.33 -29.17 -22.09
N LYS A 30 -72.30 -28.38 -22.57
CA LYS A 30 -73.06 -27.44 -21.73
C LYS A 30 -73.84 -28.15 -20.62
N GLU A 31 -74.49 -29.26 -20.93
CA GLU A 31 -75.27 -30.01 -19.95
C GLU A 31 -74.36 -30.70 -18.90
N PHE A 32 -73.20 -31.17 -19.32
CA PHE A 32 -72.18 -31.71 -18.42
C PHE A 32 -71.57 -30.64 -17.49
N GLU A 33 -71.41 -29.41 -17.99
CA GLU A 33 -70.85 -28.28 -17.26
C GLU A 33 -71.77 -27.80 -16.13
N GLU A 34 -73.10 -27.93 -16.30
CA GLU A 34 -74.07 -27.55 -15.27
C GLU A 34 -74.28 -28.62 -14.19
N HIS A 35 -73.90 -29.88 -14.46
CA HIS A 35 -74.13 -30.97 -13.53
C HIS A 35 -73.28 -30.83 -12.24
N PRO A 36 -73.88 -30.91 -11.03
CA PRO A 36 -73.20 -30.63 -9.77
C PRO A 36 -72.01 -31.58 -9.49
N VAL A 37 -72.09 -32.81 -9.97
CA VAL A 37 -71.01 -33.82 -9.86
C VAL A 37 -69.78 -33.38 -10.64
N THR A 38 -69.93 -32.86 -11.86
CA THR A 38 -68.82 -32.40 -12.69
C THR A 38 -68.11 -31.23 -12.04
N LYS A 39 -68.86 -30.28 -11.46
CA LYS A 39 -68.31 -29.15 -10.70
C LYS A 39 -67.50 -29.61 -9.49
N MET A 40 -67.97 -30.64 -8.76
CA MET A 40 -67.19 -31.23 -7.65
C MET A 40 -65.91 -31.92 -8.12
N ILE A 41 -65.94 -32.66 -9.24
CA ILE A 41 -64.75 -33.30 -9.80
C ILE A 41 -63.70 -32.25 -10.22
N VAL A 42 -64.13 -31.19 -10.92
CA VAL A 42 -63.25 -30.09 -11.35
C VAL A 42 -62.65 -29.37 -10.14
N ALA A 43 -63.47 -29.06 -9.13
CA ALA A 43 -63.00 -28.44 -7.89
C ALA A 43 -61.99 -29.34 -7.13
N GLY A 44 -62.24 -30.66 -7.09
CA GLY A 44 -61.33 -31.64 -6.49
C GLY A 44 -59.99 -31.74 -7.24
N ALA A 45 -60.02 -31.77 -8.57
CA ALA A 45 -58.81 -31.77 -9.40
C ALA A 45 -58.00 -30.48 -9.21
N PHE A 46 -58.67 -29.32 -9.15
CA PHE A 46 -58.02 -28.04 -8.89
C PHE A 46 -57.39 -27.98 -7.50
N LEU A 47 -58.08 -28.46 -6.46
CA LEU A 47 -57.51 -28.53 -5.11
C LEU A 47 -56.29 -29.47 -5.08
N PHE A 48 -56.36 -30.60 -5.76
CA PHE A 48 -55.24 -31.54 -5.85
C PHE A 48 -54.02 -30.91 -6.54
N THR A 49 -54.21 -30.21 -7.66
CA THR A 49 -53.10 -29.53 -8.34
C THR A 49 -52.49 -28.42 -7.49
N LEU A 50 -53.30 -27.67 -6.73
CA LEU A 50 -52.80 -26.69 -5.77
C LEU A 50 -51.95 -27.34 -4.66
N VAL A 51 -52.43 -28.44 -4.07
CA VAL A 51 -51.68 -29.17 -3.02
C VAL A 51 -50.39 -29.76 -3.58
N ALA A 52 -50.43 -30.39 -4.76
CA ALA A 52 -49.25 -30.95 -5.42
C ALA A 52 -48.22 -29.85 -5.76
N THR A 53 -48.69 -28.69 -6.23
CA THR A 53 -47.82 -27.53 -6.53
C THR A 53 -47.18 -27.00 -5.25
N TRP A 54 -47.96 -26.87 -4.18
CA TRP A 54 -47.46 -26.41 -2.88
C TRP A 54 -46.43 -27.38 -2.27
N LEU A 55 -46.66 -28.69 -2.33
CA LEU A 55 -45.70 -29.70 -1.90
C LEU A 55 -44.41 -29.64 -2.73
N SER A 56 -44.52 -29.45 -4.06
CA SER A 56 -43.37 -29.30 -4.95
C SER A 56 -42.56 -28.03 -4.64
N LEU A 57 -43.24 -26.90 -4.37
CA LEU A 57 -42.60 -25.65 -3.94
C LEU A 57 -41.86 -25.81 -2.61
N ARG A 58 -42.44 -26.55 -1.64
CA ARG A 58 -41.75 -26.86 -0.39
C ARG A 58 -40.51 -27.72 -0.63
N ALA A 59 -40.60 -28.74 -1.48
CA ALA A 59 -39.46 -29.58 -1.82
C ALA A 59 -38.32 -28.79 -2.48
N THR A 60 -38.62 -27.87 -3.40
CA THR A 60 -37.59 -27.03 -4.04
C THR A 60 -36.96 -26.01 -3.08
N GLN A 61 -37.74 -25.46 -2.15
CA GLN A 61 -37.20 -24.59 -1.10
C GLN A 61 -36.22 -25.32 -0.20
N GLU A 62 -36.52 -26.55 0.22
CA GLU A 62 -35.59 -27.34 1.02
C GLU A 62 -34.33 -27.72 0.24
N GLN A 63 -34.45 -28.03 -1.05
CA GLN A 63 -33.28 -28.34 -1.88
C GLN A 63 -32.34 -27.14 -2.06
N SER A 64 -32.89 -25.93 -2.16
CA SER A 64 -32.09 -24.69 -2.18
C SER A 64 -31.34 -24.47 -0.86
N ARG A 65 -31.98 -24.79 0.28
CA ARG A 65 -31.31 -24.69 1.59
C ARG A 65 -30.15 -25.68 1.71
N ILE A 66 -30.35 -26.93 1.31
CA ILE A 66 -29.29 -27.96 1.36
C ILE A 66 -28.12 -27.56 0.47
N THR A 67 -28.40 -27.06 -0.73
CA THR A 67 -27.33 -26.59 -1.66
C THR A 67 -26.54 -25.42 -1.06
N ASN A 68 -27.22 -24.48 -0.40
CA ASN A 68 -26.54 -23.35 0.24
C ASN A 68 -25.66 -23.81 1.42
N ILE A 69 -26.15 -24.73 2.25
CA ILE A 69 -25.37 -25.31 3.36
C ILE A 69 -24.13 -26.03 2.81
N GLN A 70 -24.28 -26.85 1.77
CA GLN A 70 -23.14 -27.54 1.14
C GLN A 70 -22.10 -26.56 0.56
N LEU A 71 -22.55 -25.45 -0.03
CA LEU A 71 -21.66 -24.42 -0.54
C LEU A 71 -20.88 -23.74 0.60
N GLU A 72 -21.54 -23.46 1.72
CA GLU A 72 -20.91 -22.89 2.92
C GLU A 72 -19.89 -23.86 3.53
N ASP A 73 -20.24 -25.14 3.64
CA ASP A 73 -19.34 -26.19 4.13
C ASP A 73 -18.08 -26.29 3.26
N LEU A 74 -18.23 -26.35 1.93
CA LEU A 74 -17.09 -26.38 1.00
C LEU A 74 -16.20 -25.14 1.12
N LYS A 75 -16.80 -23.95 1.30
CA LYS A 75 -16.03 -22.72 1.52
C LYS A 75 -15.26 -22.76 2.84
N SER A 76 -15.88 -23.28 3.90
CA SER A 76 -15.22 -23.45 5.21
C SER A 76 -14.08 -24.46 5.13
N GLU A 77 -14.26 -25.57 4.41
CA GLU A 77 -13.25 -26.60 4.23
C GLU A 77 -12.06 -26.08 3.42
N GLN A 78 -12.30 -25.33 2.34
CA GLN A 78 -11.24 -24.66 1.59
C GLN A 78 -10.45 -23.68 2.47
N THR A 79 -11.14 -22.87 3.26
CA THR A 79 -10.52 -21.92 4.19
C THR A 79 -9.64 -22.64 5.20
N ALA A 80 -10.12 -23.75 5.79
CA ALA A 80 -9.36 -24.58 6.70
C ALA A 80 -8.11 -25.19 6.04
N ARG A 81 -8.22 -25.65 4.79
CA ARG A 81 -7.08 -26.18 4.02
C ARG A 81 -6.02 -25.11 3.75
N TYR A 82 -6.41 -23.88 3.42
CA TYR A 82 -5.46 -22.78 3.25
C TYR A 82 -4.76 -22.43 4.57
N TRP A 83 -5.49 -22.35 5.68
CA TRP A 83 -4.87 -22.15 7.00
C TRP A 83 -3.92 -23.28 7.39
N GLN A 84 -4.28 -24.53 7.11
CA GLN A 84 -3.40 -25.67 7.30
C GLN A 84 -2.12 -25.52 6.47
N LEU A 85 -2.24 -25.08 5.21
CA LEU A 85 -1.09 -24.87 4.33
C LEU A 85 -0.16 -23.76 4.84
N LEU A 86 -0.73 -22.66 5.35
CA LEU A 86 0.05 -21.54 5.90
C LEU A 86 0.78 -21.93 7.18
N THR A 87 0.12 -22.70 8.05
CA THR A 87 0.68 -23.11 9.36
C THR A 87 1.62 -24.30 9.29
N THR A 88 1.59 -25.09 8.21
CA THR A 88 2.49 -26.22 8.00
C THR A 88 3.93 -25.71 7.80
N PRO A 89 4.90 -26.20 8.59
CA PRO A 89 6.30 -25.85 8.44
C PRO A 89 6.88 -26.55 7.20
N ALA A 90 6.85 -25.84 6.08
CA ALA A 90 7.46 -26.25 4.82
C ALA A 90 8.12 -25.04 4.19
N SER A 91 9.39 -25.17 3.81
CA SER A 91 10.14 -24.17 3.05
C SER A 91 9.65 -24.10 1.58
N GLY A 92 10.07 -23.06 0.86
CA GLY A 92 9.74 -22.87 -0.56
C GLY A 92 8.31 -22.39 -0.85
N ASN A 93 7.93 -22.39 -2.13
CA ASN A 93 6.63 -21.92 -2.63
C ASN A 93 5.59 -23.05 -2.66
N SER A 94 5.27 -23.62 -1.50
CA SER A 94 4.36 -24.76 -1.37
C SER A 94 2.88 -24.36 -1.54
N GLY A 95 2.54 -23.44 -2.45
CA GLY A 95 1.19 -22.87 -2.59
C GLY A 95 0.82 -21.85 -1.50
N LYS A 96 1.78 -21.43 -0.68
CA LYS A 96 1.57 -20.44 0.39
C LYS A 96 1.15 -19.07 -0.17
N VAL A 97 1.70 -18.67 -1.32
CA VAL A 97 1.28 -17.44 -2.01
C VAL A 97 -0.21 -17.50 -2.35
N GLU A 98 -0.65 -18.54 -3.07
CA GLU A 98 -2.06 -18.71 -3.46
C GLU A 98 -2.99 -18.74 -2.24
N ALA A 99 -2.59 -19.41 -1.16
CA ALA A 99 -3.36 -19.48 0.08
C ALA A 99 -3.48 -18.11 0.76
N ILE A 100 -2.39 -17.34 0.85
CA ILE A 100 -2.42 -15.97 1.40
C ILE A 100 -3.35 -15.10 0.55
N GLU A 101 -3.19 -15.13 -0.78
CA GLU A 101 -3.98 -14.29 -1.68
C GLU A 101 -5.48 -14.63 -1.67
N GLU A 102 -5.83 -15.91 -1.61
CA GLU A 102 -7.23 -16.35 -1.57
C GLU A 102 -7.89 -16.01 -0.22
N LEU A 103 -7.18 -16.20 0.90
CA LEU A 103 -7.67 -15.78 2.22
C LEU A 103 -7.81 -14.25 2.31
N ALA A 104 -6.83 -13.51 1.79
CA ALA A 104 -6.87 -12.05 1.69
C ALA A 104 -8.06 -11.56 0.86
N ARG A 105 -8.30 -12.18 -0.30
CA ARG A 105 -9.44 -11.89 -1.19
C ARG A 105 -10.79 -12.16 -0.54
N ARG A 106 -10.86 -13.13 0.37
CA ARG A 106 -12.06 -13.42 1.17
C ARG A 106 -12.23 -12.43 2.34
N GLY A 107 -11.31 -11.49 2.51
CA GLY A 107 -11.30 -10.54 3.61
C GLY A 107 -11.00 -11.19 4.97
N THR A 108 -10.30 -12.34 4.97
CA THR A 108 -9.87 -13.01 6.20
C THR A 108 -8.61 -12.33 6.71
N GLU A 109 -8.62 -11.85 7.95
CA GLU A 109 -7.42 -11.30 8.58
C GLU A 109 -6.35 -12.37 8.74
N LEU A 110 -5.12 -12.00 8.36
CA LEU A 110 -3.98 -12.89 8.31
C LEU A 110 -2.98 -12.46 9.38
N VAL A 111 -3.32 -12.70 10.64
CA VAL A 111 -2.55 -12.25 11.81
C VAL A 111 -1.84 -13.41 12.51
N GLY A 112 -0.65 -13.13 13.06
CA GLY A 112 0.12 -14.11 13.82
C GLY A 112 0.76 -15.20 12.97
N LEU A 113 0.91 -14.98 11.67
CA LEU A 113 1.61 -15.92 10.78
C LEU A 113 3.11 -15.83 11.02
N ASP A 114 3.77 -16.99 11.04
CA ASP A 114 5.22 -17.06 11.18
C ASP A 114 5.80 -17.87 10.02
N PHE A 115 6.38 -17.13 9.09
CA PHE A 115 7.12 -17.62 7.94
C PHE A 115 8.63 -17.42 8.10
N SER A 116 9.11 -17.17 9.32
CA SER A 116 10.53 -17.01 9.55
C SER A 116 11.31 -18.26 9.19
N CYS A 117 12.53 -18.05 8.72
CA CYS A 117 13.43 -19.11 8.31
C CYS A 117 13.71 -20.13 9.43
N SER A 118 13.79 -19.66 10.68
CA SER A 118 13.99 -20.51 11.86
C SER A 118 12.82 -21.47 12.11
N ARG A 119 11.59 -21.03 11.84
CA ARG A 119 10.39 -21.87 11.99
C ARG A 119 10.24 -22.87 10.85
N LEU A 120 10.56 -22.47 9.62
CA LEU A 120 10.36 -23.28 8.42
C LEU A 120 11.52 -24.25 8.11
N GLY A 121 12.54 -24.28 8.97
CA GLY A 121 13.68 -25.20 8.84
C GLY A 121 14.67 -24.80 7.75
N GLY A 122 14.68 -23.52 7.34
CA GLY A 122 15.56 -23.00 6.30
C GLY A 122 16.85 -22.38 6.82
N GLY A 123 17.00 -22.25 8.15
CA GLY A 123 18.18 -21.65 8.77
C GLY A 123 19.31 -22.65 8.92
N ASP A 124 20.53 -22.21 8.61
CA ASP A 124 21.75 -22.91 9.00
C ASP A 124 21.97 -22.74 10.51
N ALA A 125 22.00 -23.85 11.24
CA ALA A 125 22.20 -23.88 12.69
C ALA A 125 23.55 -23.29 13.12
N THR A 126 24.54 -23.21 12.22
CA THR A 126 25.90 -22.78 12.53
C THR A 126 26.13 -21.31 12.24
N THR A 127 25.68 -20.80 11.09
CA THR A 127 25.87 -19.41 10.69
C THR A 127 24.72 -18.49 11.09
N ALA A 128 23.59 -19.06 11.53
CA ALA A 128 22.31 -18.35 11.69
C ALA A 128 21.83 -17.64 10.39
N ALA A 129 22.44 -17.95 9.24
CA ALA A 129 22.03 -17.44 7.96
C ALA A 129 20.79 -18.20 7.48
N CYS A 130 19.88 -17.48 6.81
CA CYS A 130 18.77 -18.12 6.13
C CYS A 130 19.23 -18.62 4.75
N GLU A 131 19.41 -19.94 4.61
CA GLU A 131 19.77 -20.55 3.32
C GLU A 131 18.52 -20.84 2.47
N ASN A 132 17.42 -21.25 3.12
CA ASN A 132 16.22 -21.73 2.44
C ASN A 132 14.94 -21.07 3.01
N GLY A 133 14.83 -19.76 2.84
CA GLY A 133 13.65 -18.99 3.23
C GLY A 133 12.35 -19.43 2.52
N VAL A 134 11.21 -18.96 3.03
CA VAL A 134 9.95 -19.10 2.29
C VAL A 134 10.02 -18.26 1.02
N TYR A 135 9.51 -18.82 -0.08
CA TYR A 135 9.35 -18.08 -1.32
C TYR A 135 7.93 -17.50 -1.38
N LEU A 136 7.82 -16.20 -1.10
CA LEU A 136 6.60 -15.41 -1.22
C LEU A 136 6.69 -14.41 -2.39
N ARG A 137 7.56 -14.71 -3.36
CA ARG A 137 7.78 -13.90 -4.55
C ARG A 137 6.48 -13.73 -5.35
N GLY A 138 6.19 -12.50 -5.78
CA GLY A 138 4.98 -12.18 -6.54
C GLY A 138 3.71 -12.10 -5.69
N LEU A 139 3.81 -12.18 -4.36
CA LEU A 139 2.65 -12.10 -3.47
C LEU A 139 1.88 -10.80 -3.72
N THR A 140 0.61 -10.95 -4.11
CA THR A 140 -0.30 -9.84 -4.40
C THR A 140 -1.38 -9.72 -3.34
N LEU A 141 -1.27 -8.72 -2.46
CA LEU A 141 -2.30 -8.41 -1.48
C LEU A 141 -3.16 -7.26 -1.98
N ARG A 142 -4.44 -7.57 -2.23
CA ARG A 142 -5.47 -6.59 -2.57
C ARG A 142 -6.76 -6.93 -1.83
N THR A 143 -7.49 -5.90 -1.44
CA THR A 143 -8.84 -6.04 -0.91
C THR A 143 -9.84 -5.66 -2.00
N ASP A 144 -10.89 -6.46 -2.18
CA ASP A 144 -12.05 -6.13 -3.00
C ASP A 144 -13.12 -5.36 -2.20
N LYS A 145 -12.97 -5.30 -0.88
CA LYS A 145 -13.87 -4.56 0.00
C LYS A 145 -13.70 -3.07 -0.22
N LYS A 146 -14.79 -2.42 -0.60
CA LYS A 146 -14.93 -0.95 -0.63
C LYS A 146 -15.08 -0.32 0.77
N SER A 147 -15.13 -1.14 1.82
CA SER A 147 -15.29 -0.67 3.19
C SER A 147 -13.99 -0.11 3.73
N GLU A 148 -14.11 0.83 4.67
CA GLU A 148 -12.99 1.39 5.45
C GLU A 148 -12.22 0.32 6.26
N GLU A 149 -12.77 -0.90 6.38
CA GLU A 149 -12.08 -2.06 6.95
C GLU A 149 -10.87 -2.45 6.10
N ARG A 150 -9.68 -2.11 6.60
CA ARG A 150 -8.41 -2.52 6.02
C ARG A 150 -8.13 -3.98 6.33
N LEU A 151 -7.73 -4.76 5.33
CA LEU A 151 -7.26 -6.13 5.54
C LEU A 151 -5.97 -6.09 6.36
N ALA A 152 -5.93 -6.76 7.53
CA ALA A 152 -4.71 -6.89 8.31
C ALA A 152 -3.90 -8.11 7.85
N PHE A 153 -2.66 -7.88 7.42
CA PHE A 153 -1.65 -8.92 7.18
C PHE A 153 -0.49 -8.71 8.16
N GLN A 154 -0.44 -9.52 9.22
CA GLN A 154 0.60 -9.46 10.24
C GLN A 154 1.38 -10.77 10.27
N ALA A 155 2.63 -10.72 9.83
CA ALA A 155 3.46 -11.91 9.69
C ALA A 155 4.92 -11.67 10.06
N ASN A 156 5.55 -12.68 10.63
CA ASN A 156 7.01 -12.75 10.68
C ASN A 156 7.52 -13.37 9.40
N VAL A 157 8.22 -12.59 8.58
CA VAL A 157 8.78 -13.00 7.28
C VAL A 157 10.30 -12.96 7.29
N SER A 158 10.93 -13.02 8.47
CA SER A 158 12.38 -12.93 8.60
C SER A 158 13.09 -14.02 7.76
N GLY A 159 13.96 -13.59 6.83
CA GLY A 159 14.65 -14.45 5.87
C GLY A 159 13.81 -14.90 4.67
N ALA A 160 12.61 -14.36 4.48
CA ALA A 160 11.77 -14.67 3.33
C ALA A 160 12.19 -13.90 2.07
N ASP A 161 11.85 -14.47 0.91
CA ASP A 161 11.92 -13.78 -0.38
C ASP A 161 10.51 -13.28 -0.77
N LEU A 162 10.28 -11.96 -0.62
CA LEU A 162 9.09 -11.25 -1.08
C LEU A 162 9.34 -10.49 -2.40
N GLY A 163 10.34 -10.87 -3.20
CA GLY A 163 10.63 -10.19 -4.46
C GLY A 163 9.38 -10.03 -5.35
N SER A 164 9.27 -8.90 -6.05
CA SER A 164 8.15 -8.58 -6.94
C SER A 164 6.77 -8.65 -6.28
N CYS A 165 6.68 -8.47 -4.96
CA CYS A 165 5.40 -8.41 -4.27
C CYS A 165 4.58 -7.19 -4.70
N ARG A 166 3.26 -7.25 -4.57
CA ARG A 166 2.37 -6.13 -4.85
C ARG A 166 1.39 -5.92 -3.71
N PHE A 167 1.46 -4.76 -3.07
CA PHE A 167 0.57 -4.38 -1.98
C PHE A 167 -0.29 -3.20 -2.44
N GLU A 168 -1.58 -3.43 -2.54
CA GLU A 168 -2.56 -2.44 -3.00
C GLU A 168 -3.22 -1.69 -1.83
N ALA A 169 -3.95 -0.64 -2.17
CA ALA A 169 -4.66 0.18 -1.21
C ALA A 169 -5.69 -0.63 -0.41
N GLY A 170 -5.88 -0.23 0.85
CA GLY A 170 -6.81 -0.90 1.76
C GLY A 170 -6.25 -2.12 2.48
N VAL A 171 -4.94 -2.37 2.38
CA VAL A 171 -4.24 -3.39 3.17
C VAL A 171 -3.36 -2.71 4.23
N ASN A 172 -3.47 -3.19 5.47
CA ASN A 172 -2.57 -2.84 6.57
C ASN A 172 -1.62 -4.01 6.80
N ILE A 173 -0.34 -3.78 6.53
CA ILE A 173 0.70 -4.80 6.52
C ILE A 173 1.63 -4.53 7.69
N VAL A 174 1.84 -5.52 8.56
CA VAL A 174 2.82 -5.45 9.66
C VAL A 174 3.76 -6.64 9.54
N LEU A 175 5.01 -6.40 9.15
CA LEU A 175 5.97 -7.46 8.89
C LEU A 175 7.15 -7.37 9.85
N LYS A 176 7.45 -8.49 10.51
CA LYS A 176 8.80 -8.68 11.07
C LYS A 176 9.73 -9.17 9.96
N ALA A 177 10.65 -8.33 9.51
CA ALA A 177 11.28 -8.47 8.19
C ALA A 177 12.82 -8.51 8.24
N ASN A 178 13.41 -9.13 9.26
CA ASN A 178 14.88 -9.28 9.35
C ASN A 178 15.41 -10.02 8.12
N GLN A 179 16.43 -9.48 7.43
CA GLN A 179 17.04 -10.11 6.25
C GLN A 179 16.01 -10.54 5.19
N THR A 180 14.95 -9.76 5.00
CA THR A 180 13.89 -10.06 4.05
C THR A 180 14.16 -9.36 2.73
N ASN A 181 14.00 -10.07 1.62
CA ASN A 181 14.19 -9.50 0.29
C ASN A 181 12.87 -8.92 -0.23
N PHE A 182 12.81 -7.61 -0.47
CA PHE A 182 11.67 -6.93 -1.11
C PHE A 182 11.96 -6.47 -2.55
N ALA A 183 12.97 -7.05 -3.21
CA ALA A 183 13.42 -6.59 -4.51
C ALA A 183 12.29 -6.52 -5.55
N GLY A 184 12.03 -5.34 -6.09
CA GLY A 184 11.02 -5.10 -7.13
C GLY A 184 9.58 -5.08 -6.63
N CYS A 185 9.34 -4.98 -5.31
CA CYS A 185 8.00 -4.82 -4.78
C CYS A 185 7.34 -3.50 -5.21
N GLU A 186 6.02 -3.55 -5.40
CA GLU A 186 5.17 -2.41 -5.75
C GLU A 186 4.15 -2.15 -4.63
N TRP A 187 4.22 -0.98 -3.99
CA TRP A 187 3.28 -0.58 -2.93
C TRP A 187 2.44 0.61 -3.38
N ASN A 188 1.16 0.36 -3.65
CA ASN A 188 0.23 1.34 -4.21
C ASN A 188 -0.88 1.66 -3.20
N GLY A 189 -0.68 2.69 -2.38
CA GLY A 189 -1.67 3.12 -1.37
C GLY A 189 -1.78 2.19 -0.16
N ALA A 190 -0.84 1.27 0.02
CA ALA A 190 -0.78 0.38 1.17
C ALA A 190 -0.23 1.10 2.41
N THR A 191 -0.63 0.66 3.60
CA THR A 191 0.02 1.02 4.86
C THR A 191 0.89 -0.16 5.28
N VAL A 192 2.21 0.04 5.33
CA VAL A 192 3.20 -1.01 5.60
C VAL A 192 4.02 -0.60 6.81
N SER A 193 4.03 -1.44 7.85
CA SER A 193 4.88 -1.31 9.03
C SER A 193 5.89 -2.45 9.00
N LEU A 194 7.18 -2.11 8.94
CA LEU A 194 8.29 -3.03 8.89
C LEU A 194 9.06 -2.95 10.20
N VAL A 195 9.22 -4.09 10.86
CA VAL A 195 10.00 -4.20 12.10
C VAL A 195 11.15 -5.15 11.82
N GLY A 196 12.38 -4.66 11.88
CA GLY A 196 13.53 -5.54 11.74
C GLY A 196 14.86 -4.85 11.51
N GLU A 197 15.91 -5.65 11.70
CA GLU A 197 17.28 -5.26 11.39
C GLU A 197 17.59 -5.61 9.92
N ASP A 198 18.23 -4.68 9.22
CA ASP A 198 18.69 -4.81 7.83
C ASP A 198 17.58 -5.16 6.83
N VAL A 199 16.57 -4.30 6.74
CA VAL A 199 15.53 -4.43 5.71
C VAL A 199 16.04 -3.85 4.38
N GLN A 200 16.15 -4.68 3.35
CA GLN A 200 16.61 -4.28 2.01
C GLN A 200 15.42 -4.05 1.08
N LEU A 201 15.29 -2.82 0.58
CA LEU A 201 14.24 -2.37 -0.32
C LEU A 201 14.85 -1.99 -1.68
N ASP A 202 15.27 -3.02 -2.43
CA ASP A 202 15.91 -2.85 -3.72
C ASP A 202 14.88 -2.68 -4.84
N THR A 203 15.08 -1.75 -5.77
CA THR A 203 14.21 -1.53 -6.96
C THR A 203 12.71 -1.38 -6.62
N MET A 204 12.40 -0.95 -5.40
CA MET A 204 11.04 -0.84 -4.89
C MET A 204 10.33 0.35 -5.53
N LYS A 205 9.05 0.18 -5.88
CA LYS A 205 8.19 1.26 -6.36
C LYS A 205 7.08 1.55 -5.37
N THR A 206 6.93 2.81 -4.97
CA THR A 206 5.85 3.18 -4.04
C THR A 206 5.07 4.37 -4.56
N THR A 207 3.74 4.30 -4.48
CA THR A 207 2.83 5.41 -4.79
C THR A 207 1.82 5.61 -3.67
N LYS A 208 1.75 6.82 -3.09
CA LYS A 208 0.77 7.19 -2.04
C LYS A 208 0.75 6.25 -0.82
N SER A 209 1.88 5.64 -0.50
CA SER A 209 1.99 4.63 0.56
C SER A 209 2.47 5.24 1.87
N GLN A 210 2.04 4.65 2.99
CA GLN A 210 2.55 4.99 4.31
C GLN A 210 3.44 3.85 4.77
N VAL A 211 4.71 4.16 5.06
CA VAL A 211 5.72 3.17 5.45
C VAL A 211 6.26 3.54 6.81
N GLU A 212 6.02 2.71 7.81
CA GLU A 212 6.62 2.85 9.12
C GLU A 212 7.76 1.82 9.24
N VAL A 213 8.94 2.25 9.70
CA VAL A 213 10.05 1.33 9.88
C VAL A 213 10.72 1.49 11.24
N ALA A 214 10.88 0.37 11.93
CA ALA A 214 11.69 0.25 13.13
C ALA A 214 12.94 -0.57 12.83
N GLY A 215 14.09 0.12 12.68
CA GLY A 215 15.40 -0.48 12.42
C GLY A 215 16.13 0.12 11.22
N LYS A 216 17.20 -0.54 10.75
CA LYS A 216 17.97 -0.12 9.58
C LYS A 216 17.26 -0.52 8.28
N VAL A 217 17.09 0.45 7.38
CA VAL A 217 16.49 0.26 6.05
C VAL A 217 17.45 0.73 4.99
N VAL A 218 17.63 -0.08 3.95
CA VAL A 218 18.47 0.27 2.81
C VAL A 218 17.58 0.35 1.57
N PHE A 219 17.53 1.52 0.93
CA PHE A 219 16.86 1.73 -0.35
C PHE A 219 17.90 1.79 -1.47
N ASN A 220 17.87 0.83 -2.38
CA ASN A 220 18.73 0.84 -3.56
C ASN A 220 17.86 0.96 -4.82
N ASP A 221 18.04 2.02 -5.60
CA ASP A 221 17.31 2.24 -6.85
C ASP A 221 15.77 2.24 -6.67
N ALA A 222 15.29 2.76 -5.55
CA ALA A 222 13.86 2.87 -5.27
C ALA A 222 13.23 4.10 -5.95
N ASP A 223 12.01 3.91 -6.43
CA ASP A 223 11.20 4.92 -7.10
C ASP A 223 10.01 5.29 -6.20
N LEU A 224 10.16 6.39 -5.45
CA LEU A 224 9.22 6.82 -4.41
C LEU A 224 8.39 8.01 -4.91
N GLN A 225 7.24 7.72 -5.51
CA GLN A 225 6.38 8.72 -6.16
C GLN A 225 5.11 9.03 -5.37
N GLY A 226 4.56 10.23 -5.57
CA GLY A 226 3.16 10.53 -5.26
C GLY A 226 2.81 10.60 -3.78
N GLY A 227 3.62 11.25 -2.94
CA GLY A 227 3.18 11.57 -1.57
C GLY A 227 3.36 10.44 -0.56
N ASN A 228 4.37 9.59 -0.72
CA ASN A 228 4.67 8.58 0.30
C ASN A 228 5.04 9.25 1.62
N VAL A 229 4.68 8.63 2.75
CA VAL A 229 5.11 9.07 4.09
C VAL A 229 5.93 7.97 4.72
N PHE A 230 7.21 8.24 4.96
CA PHE A 230 8.10 7.33 5.67
C PHE A 230 8.25 7.80 7.11
N ASN A 231 7.80 7.00 8.08
CA ASN A 231 7.99 7.22 9.51
C ASN A 231 9.07 6.27 10.02
N ILE A 232 10.17 6.81 10.52
CA ILE A 232 11.27 5.99 11.07
C ILE A 232 11.19 6.07 12.58
N ALA A 233 10.98 4.93 13.23
CA ALA A 233 10.92 4.83 14.68
C ALA A 233 12.32 5.00 15.31
N SER A 234 12.35 5.27 16.62
CA SER A 234 13.58 5.44 17.40
C SER A 234 14.55 4.28 17.23
N GLY A 235 15.82 4.59 16.97
CA GLY A 235 16.89 3.62 16.70
C GLY A 235 16.96 3.11 15.27
N GLY A 236 16.04 3.52 14.39
CA GLY A 236 16.12 3.22 12.97
C GLY A 236 17.14 4.09 12.23
N SER A 237 17.64 3.57 11.11
CA SER A 237 18.49 4.32 10.18
C SER A 237 18.05 4.07 8.74
N ILE A 238 18.26 5.05 7.87
CA ILE A 238 18.02 4.90 6.44
C ILE A 238 19.34 5.09 5.70
N GLU A 239 19.65 4.15 4.82
CA GLU A 239 20.68 4.28 3.80
C GLU A 239 20.00 4.29 2.42
N THR A 240 20.38 5.22 1.55
CA THR A 240 19.75 5.42 0.24
C THR A 240 20.80 5.50 -0.87
N TYR A 241 20.68 4.68 -1.91
CA TYR A 241 21.54 4.72 -3.08
C TYR A 241 20.70 4.87 -4.35
N TYR A 242 20.93 5.95 -5.11
CA TYR A 242 20.32 6.20 -6.43
C TYR A 242 18.79 6.21 -6.45
N ASN A 243 18.16 6.91 -5.50
CA ASN A 243 16.69 6.91 -5.40
C ASN A 243 16.08 8.12 -6.11
N ARG A 244 14.87 7.92 -6.65
CA ARG A 244 14.02 9.00 -7.16
C ARG A 244 12.95 9.33 -6.12
N LEU A 245 12.87 10.60 -5.72
CA LEU A 245 11.83 11.10 -4.81
C LEU A 245 10.98 12.15 -5.55
N ASP A 246 9.71 11.83 -5.80
CA ASP A 246 8.78 12.73 -6.49
C ASP A 246 7.53 12.94 -5.63
N GLY A 247 7.37 14.14 -5.07
CA GLY A 247 6.26 14.50 -4.20
C GLY A 247 6.20 13.74 -2.87
N SER A 248 7.23 12.98 -2.48
CA SER A 248 7.24 12.15 -1.26
C SER A 248 7.67 12.96 -0.03
N THR A 249 7.13 12.59 1.15
CA THR A 249 7.50 13.13 2.45
C THR A 249 8.26 12.09 3.27
N ILE A 250 9.46 12.42 3.74
CA ILE A 250 10.19 11.59 4.70
C ILE A 250 10.10 12.28 6.06
N LYS A 251 9.48 11.60 7.02
CA LYS A 251 9.26 12.08 8.38
C LYS A 251 10.12 11.31 9.37
N PHE A 252 11.01 12.02 10.04
CA PHE A 252 11.75 11.50 11.18
C PHE A 252 10.97 11.89 12.43
N GLU A 253 10.37 10.91 13.11
CA GLU A 253 9.74 11.16 14.40
C GLU A 253 10.81 11.17 15.49
N ALA A 254 10.77 12.24 16.28
CA ALA A 254 11.80 12.66 17.21
C ALA A 254 12.33 11.56 18.11
N PHE A 255 13.65 11.59 18.28
CA PHE A 255 14.38 10.81 19.26
C PHE A 255 14.45 11.53 20.61
N ASP A 256 14.54 10.76 21.71
CA ASP A 256 15.13 11.24 22.96
C ASP A 256 16.66 11.41 22.85
N TYR A 257 17.28 10.81 21.83
CA TYR A 257 18.73 10.85 21.54
C TYR A 257 18.97 10.76 20.03
N PHE A 258 19.61 11.76 19.41
CA PHE A 258 20.03 11.64 18.02
C PHE A 258 20.96 10.42 17.89
N PRO A 259 20.64 9.41 17.06
CA PRO A 259 21.53 8.27 16.90
C PRO A 259 22.88 8.80 16.37
N GLU A 260 23.98 8.32 16.95
CA GLU A 260 25.35 8.73 16.58
C GLU A 260 25.66 8.50 15.08
N SER A 261 24.78 7.78 14.37
CA SER A 261 24.90 7.48 12.95
C SER A 261 23.60 7.62 12.17
N ILE A 262 23.11 8.84 11.93
CA ILE A 262 22.50 9.14 10.62
C ILE A 262 23.66 9.39 9.65
N ILE A 263 24.41 8.33 9.32
CA ILE A 263 25.45 8.36 8.29
C ILE A 263 24.81 7.80 7.02
N GLY A 264 23.84 8.53 6.48
CA GLY A 264 23.27 8.24 5.17
C GLY A 264 24.02 9.06 4.13
N ASN A 265 24.75 8.41 3.22
CA ASN A 265 25.13 9.07 1.97
C ASN A 265 23.85 9.18 1.14
N PHE A 266 23.20 10.34 1.18
CA PHE A 266 21.98 10.57 0.41
C PHE A 266 22.34 10.89 -1.04
N HIS A 267 22.17 9.92 -1.94
CA HIS A 267 22.31 10.11 -3.38
C HIS A 267 20.93 10.09 -4.04
N PHE A 268 20.38 11.28 -4.32
CA PHE A 268 19.10 11.43 -5.01
C PHE A 268 19.32 11.71 -6.50
N LEU A 269 18.65 10.94 -7.36
CA LEU A 269 18.61 11.14 -8.80
C LEU A 269 17.28 11.81 -9.18
N GLY A 270 17.20 13.12 -8.94
CA GLY A 270 16.02 13.92 -9.22
C GLY A 270 15.11 14.08 -7.99
N LEU A 271 14.94 15.34 -7.61
CA LEU A 271 14.02 15.79 -6.58
C LEU A 271 13.02 16.74 -7.25
N SER A 272 11.74 16.38 -7.23
CA SER A 272 10.65 17.30 -7.55
C SER A 272 9.65 17.24 -6.39
N ASP A 273 9.41 18.37 -5.75
CA ASP A 273 8.41 18.53 -4.67
C ASP A 273 8.57 17.58 -3.46
N ALA A 274 9.79 17.10 -3.18
CA ALA A 274 10.07 16.27 -2.01
C ALA A 274 10.13 17.14 -0.73
N THR A 275 9.52 16.66 0.36
CA THR A 275 9.54 17.35 1.66
C THR A 275 10.22 16.48 2.71
N PHE A 276 11.18 17.05 3.45
CA PHE A 276 11.80 16.42 4.60
C PHE A 276 11.32 17.08 5.87
N ILE A 277 10.73 16.30 6.78
CA ILE A 277 10.24 16.80 8.07
C ILE A 277 11.00 16.10 9.18
N ILE A 278 11.72 16.89 9.98
CA ILE A 278 12.33 16.42 11.23
C ILE A 278 11.50 17.02 12.36
N GLU A 279 10.66 16.21 12.99
CA GLU A 279 9.97 16.62 14.20
C GLU A 279 10.88 16.32 15.39
N THR A 280 11.08 17.28 16.30
CA THR A 280 11.82 17.08 17.54
C THR A 280 10.89 17.35 18.72
N SER A 281 10.75 16.40 19.64
CA SER A 281 9.93 16.56 20.84
C SER A 281 10.72 17.32 21.90
N GLY A 282 10.62 18.65 21.88
CA GLY A 282 10.77 19.47 23.08
C GLY A 282 12.10 19.44 23.85
N LEU A 283 13.25 19.21 23.19
CA LEU A 283 14.57 19.24 23.84
C LEU A 283 15.43 20.42 23.38
N ASN A 284 16.05 21.11 24.35
CA ASN A 284 17.16 22.02 24.11
C ASN A 284 18.34 21.21 23.57
N TRP A 285 18.65 21.37 22.29
CA TRP A 285 19.83 20.79 21.66
C TRP A 285 21.11 21.25 22.41
N LEU A 286 21.84 20.29 22.96
CA LEU A 286 23.19 20.44 23.50
C LEU A 286 24.07 19.38 22.81
N GLY A 287 24.33 19.58 21.52
CA GLY A 287 25.20 18.71 20.72
C GLY A 287 26.67 19.10 20.85
N HIS A 288 27.55 18.11 20.95
CA HIS A 288 28.98 18.24 20.66
C HIS A 288 29.22 17.71 19.25
N PHE A 289 29.72 18.55 18.34
CA PHE A 289 30.16 18.12 17.01
C PHE A 289 31.64 17.79 17.09
N ASN A 290 31.99 16.51 17.01
CA ASN A 290 33.35 16.03 17.24
C ASN A 290 34.18 15.90 15.95
N SER A 291 33.61 16.19 14.78
CA SER A 291 34.35 16.14 13.52
C SER A 291 33.94 17.21 12.51
N LYS A 292 34.93 17.61 11.70
CA LYS A 292 34.76 18.52 10.55
C LYS A 292 33.73 18.01 9.53
N GLN A 293 33.49 16.70 9.49
CA GLN A 293 32.52 16.04 8.62
C GLN A 293 31.08 16.31 9.05
N GLN A 294 30.78 16.33 10.35
CA GLN A 294 29.43 16.61 10.87
C GLN A 294 29.02 18.07 10.61
N ALA A 295 29.98 19.01 10.70
CA ALA A 295 29.75 20.42 10.37
C ALA A 295 29.53 20.63 8.87
N GLU A 296 30.24 19.90 8.01
CA GLU A 296 30.07 19.96 6.55
C GLU A 296 28.72 19.36 6.11
N ILE A 297 28.24 18.30 6.77
CA ILE A 297 26.90 17.74 6.52
C ILE A 297 25.81 18.73 6.91
N MET A 298 25.92 19.40 8.07
CA MET A 298 24.99 20.46 8.44
C MET A 298 25.04 21.65 7.48
N ARG A 299 26.24 22.02 7.00
CA ARG A 299 26.40 23.03 5.95
C ARG A 299 25.71 22.61 4.65
N GLN A 300 25.84 21.36 4.22
CA GLN A 300 25.18 20.84 3.01
C GLN A 300 23.65 20.76 3.17
N LEU A 301 23.16 20.32 4.34
CA LEU A 301 21.74 20.33 4.67
C LEU A 301 21.15 21.75 4.63
N LEU A 302 21.92 22.76 5.02
CA LEU A 302 21.52 24.16 5.00
C LEU A 302 21.71 24.86 3.64
N ASN A 303 22.41 24.25 2.68
CA ASN A 303 22.76 24.86 1.37
C ASN A 303 21.89 24.41 0.19
N PHE A 304 20.80 23.67 0.43
CA PHE A 304 19.86 23.33 -0.64
C PHE A 304 18.90 24.50 -0.93
N ASP A 305 18.83 24.93 -2.19
CA ASP A 305 17.93 25.98 -2.71
C ASP A 305 16.42 25.65 -2.60
N GLN A 306 16.04 24.56 -1.93
CA GLN A 306 14.65 24.12 -1.75
C GLN A 306 14.35 23.97 -0.26
N GLY A 307 13.33 24.71 0.20
CA GLY A 307 13.10 25.05 1.60
C GLY A 307 12.95 23.85 2.55
N TRP A 308 13.78 23.84 3.59
CA TRP A 308 13.60 22.99 4.76
C TRP A 308 12.63 23.66 5.73
N PHE A 309 11.67 22.92 6.26
CA PHE A 309 10.75 23.41 7.29
C PHE A 309 11.13 22.82 8.64
N TRP A 310 11.75 23.64 9.49
CA TRP A 310 11.97 23.29 10.89
C TRP A 310 10.72 23.67 11.70
N LYS A 311 10.06 22.70 12.33
CA LYS A 311 8.95 22.94 13.26
C LYS A 311 9.43 22.68 14.69
N GLY A 312 9.91 23.73 15.37
CA GLY A 312 10.49 23.70 16.71
C GLY A 312 11.38 24.93 16.99
N SER A 313 11.81 25.14 18.24
CA SER A 313 12.77 26.21 18.54
C SER A 313 14.17 25.81 18.04
N PRO A 314 14.86 26.66 17.25
CA PRO A 314 16.23 26.38 16.82
C PRO A 314 17.18 26.29 18.03
N PRO A 315 18.29 25.54 17.94
CA PRO A 315 19.29 25.47 19.00
C PRO A 315 19.81 26.87 19.33
N LYS A 316 19.92 27.21 20.61
CA LYS A 316 20.42 28.52 21.04
C LYS A 316 21.94 28.61 21.03
N PHE A 317 22.62 27.47 21.04
CA PHE A 317 24.06 27.38 21.25
C PHE A 317 24.72 26.29 20.39
N LEU A 318 25.99 26.51 20.03
CA LEU A 318 26.89 25.54 19.40
C LEU A 318 28.08 25.28 20.33
N ASN A 319 28.60 24.06 20.38
CA ASN A 319 29.88 23.78 21.03
C ASN A 319 30.97 23.52 20.00
N ASN A 320 32.18 24.07 20.21
CA ASN A 320 33.35 23.67 19.42
C ASN A 320 33.94 22.34 19.92
N ALA A 321 34.96 21.84 19.22
CA ALA A 321 35.64 20.58 19.54
C ALA A 321 36.31 20.56 20.93
N ASP A 322 36.51 21.74 21.53
CA ASP A 322 37.12 21.93 22.85
C ASP A 322 36.07 22.10 23.97
N GLY A 323 34.77 22.00 23.64
CA GLY A 323 33.66 22.08 24.59
C GLY A 323 33.19 23.49 24.94
N GLU A 324 33.63 24.52 24.20
CA GLU A 324 33.20 25.90 24.44
C GLU A 324 31.87 26.21 23.74
N THR A 325 30.95 26.83 24.47
CA THR A 325 29.59 27.13 24.02
C THR A 325 29.46 28.54 23.42
N TYR A 326 28.93 28.64 22.20
CA TYR A 326 28.74 29.88 21.45
C TYR A 326 27.25 30.13 21.18
N PRO A 327 26.70 31.32 21.47
CA PRO A 327 25.36 31.67 21.01
C PRO A 327 25.34 31.80 19.49
N ILE A 328 24.35 31.18 18.82
CA ILE A 328 24.25 31.15 17.34
C ILE A 328 24.24 32.56 16.73
N GLU A 329 23.71 33.55 17.44
CA GLU A 329 23.68 34.97 17.04
C GLU A 329 25.08 35.59 16.79
N LYS A 330 26.16 34.97 17.27
CA LYS A 330 27.55 35.42 17.04
C LYS A 330 28.33 34.61 16.01
N ALA A 331 27.81 33.47 15.54
CA ALA A 331 28.60 32.48 14.79
C ALA A 331 28.48 32.60 13.27
N ILE A 332 27.52 33.38 12.74
CA ILE A 332 27.28 33.47 11.30
C ILE A 332 27.37 34.93 10.86
N SER A 333 28.56 35.35 10.43
CA SER A 333 28.78 36.71 9.88
C SER A 333 28.89 36.75 8.35
N THR A 334 28.90 35.60 7.68
CA THR A 334 29.15 35.54 6.23
C THR A 334 28.47 34.33 5.61
N PHE A 335 27.67 34.56 4.57
CA PHE A 335 27.18 33.52 3.67
C PHE A 335 27.92 33.63 2.35
N GLU A 336 28.36 32.50 1.81
CA GLU A 336 28.89 32.40 0.45
C GLU A 336 27.87 31.67 -0.42
N LEU A 337 27.29 32.38 -1.37
CA LEU A 337 26.41 31.80 -2.40
C LEU A 337 27.24 31.52 -3.65
N PHE A 338 27.05 30.33 -4.23
CA PHE A 338 27.73 29.92 -5.46
C PHE A 338 26.72 29.80 -6.59
N GLU A 339 26.91 30.58 -7.66
CA GLU A 339 26.17 30.37 -8.90
C GLU A 339 26.83 29.22 -9.67
N CYS A 340 26.11 28.13 -9.91
CA CYS A 340 26.61 27.06 -10.76
C CYS A 340 26.33 27.37 -12.23
N ASP A 341 27.29 27.11 -13.11
CA ASP A 341 27.06 27.23 -14.55
C ASP A 341 26.24 26.04 -15.10
N ARG A 342 25.89 26.08 -16.40
CA ARG A 342 25.10 25.02 -17.06
C ARG A 342 25.79 23.64 -17.08
N SER A 343 27.05 23.55 -16.66
CA SER A 343 27.79 22.29 -16.50
C SER A 343 27.85 21.80 -15.05
N GLY A 344 27.26 22.54 -14.11
CA GLY A 344 27.23 22.19 -12.68
C GLY A 344 28.51 22.54 -11.92
N LEU A 345 29.38 23.38 -12.50
CA LEU A 345 30.59 23.86 -11.83
C LEU A 345 30.34 25.22 -11.16
N PRO A 346 30.78 25.43 -9.90
CA PRO A 346 30.57 26.68 -9.20
C PRO A 346 31.41 27.81 -9.82
N LYS A 347 30.79 28.94 -10.12
CA LYS A 347 31.48 30.21 -10.39
C LYS A 347 31.97 30.85 -9.08
N GLU A 348 32.76 31.91 -9.20
CA GLU A 348 33.35 32.64 -8.07
C GLU A 348 32.31 33.00 -6.97
N PRO A 349 32.69 32.93 -5.68
CA PRO A 349 31.76 33.10 -4.56
C PRO A 349 31.20 34.52 -4.49
N LEU A 350 29.87 34.63 -4.34
CA LEU A 350 29.22 35.87 -3.95
C LEU A 350 29.33 36.05 -2.43
N SER A 351 30.09 37.06 -2.00
CA SER A 351 30.16 37.44 -0.59
C SER A 351 29.05 38.43 -0.25
N VAL A 352 28.08 38.02 0.56
CA VAL A 352 27.05 38.92 1.11
C VAL A 352 27.36 39.18 2.58
N ASN A 353 27.73 40.43 2.89
CA ASN A 353 27.99 40.87 4.25
C ASN A 353 26.73 41.51 4.84
N PHE A 354 26.23 40.95 5.93
CA PHE A 354 25.17 41.58 6.72
C PHE A 354 25.79 42.45 7.83
N PRO A 355 25.29 43.68 8.08
CA PRO A 355 25.73 44.44 9.22
C PRO A 355 25.26 43.77 10.53
N LEU A 356 26.19 43.63 11.47
CA LEU A 356 25.93 43.02 12.79
C LEU A 356 24.88 43.83 13.57
N GLY A 357 23.83 43.17 14.07
CA GLY A 357 22.88 43.73 15.04
C GLY A 357 21.43 43.94 14.58
N ILE A 358 20.98 43.33 13.48
CA ILE A 358 19.59 43.47 13.02
C ILE A 358 18.69 42.46 13.75
N ASN A 359 17.57 42.96 14.29
CA ASN A 359 16.49 42.14 14.81
C ASN A 359 15.70 41.54 13.63
N TRP A 360 15.45 40.24 13.62
CA TRP A 360 14.85 39.52 12.47
C TRP A 360 13.45 40.04 12.06
N GLN A 361 12.79 40.81 12.92
CA GLN A 361 11.51 41.48 12.64
C GLN A 361 11.65 42.77 11.80
N ASP A 362 12.86 43.30 11.63
CA ASP A 362 13.13 44.58 10.97
C ASP A 362 13.78 44.43 9.59
N ILE A 363 13.82 43.22 9.03
CA ILE A 363 14.40 42.98 7.69
C ILE A 363 13.42 43.53 6.62
N PRO A 364 13.87 44.45 5.74
CA PRO A 364 13.01 44.98 4.68
C PRO A 364 12.60 43.88 3.69
N MET A 365 11.37 43.97 3.15
CA MET A 365 10.75 42.98 2.24
C MET A 365 11.52 42.73 0.94
N SER A 366 12.47 43.60 0.59
CA SER A 366 13.39 43.38 -0.51
C SER A 366 14.83 43.66 -0.08
N LEU A 367 15.72 42.72 -0.40
CA LEU A 367 17.16 42.84 -0.24
C LEU A 367 17.78 43.03 -1.62
N THR A 368 18.50 44.13 -1.81
CA THR A 368 19.24 44.37 -3.05
C THR A 368 20.70 44.01 -2.85
N ALA A 369 21.21 43.08 -3.63
CA ALA A 369 22.62 42.69 -3.65
C ALA A 369 23.26 43.13 -4.98
N SER A 370 24.54 43.49 -4.93
CA SER A 370 25.30 43.93 -6.10
C SER A 370 26.52 43.06 -6.32
N THR A 371 26.82 42.70 -7.56
CA THR A 371 28.06 41.99 -7.92
C THR A 371 29.24 42.96 -8.01
N SER A 372 30.46 42.41 -8.02
CA SER A 372 31.69 43.17 -8.29
C SER A 372 31.73 43.78 -9.70
N SER A 373 30.92 43.27 -10.63
CA SER A 373 30.72 43.84 -11.97
C SER A 373 29.65 44.94 -12.04
N GLY A 374 28.96 45.23 -10.93
CA GLY A 374 27.96 46.30 -10.82
C GLY A 374 26.53 45.90 -11.18
N GLU A 375 26.25 44.59 -11.33
CA GLU A 375 24.89 44.11 -11.54
C GLU A 375 24.15 44.01 -10.20
N THR A 376 22.96 44.60 -10.11
CA THR A 376 22.10 44.56 -8.93
C THR A 376 20.96 43.56 -9.11
N PHE A 377 20.76 42.73 -8.09
CA PHE A 377 19.68 41.76 -7.99
C PHE A 377 18.79 42.11 -6.80
N SER A 378 17.47 42.03 -6.99
CA SER A 378 16.49 42.22 -5.93
C SER A 378 15.95 40.86 -5.52
N ILE A 379 16.17 40.48 -4.26
CA ILE A 379 15.61 39.28 -3.64
C ILE A 379 14.35 39.72 -2.90
N GLU A 380 13.18 39.31 -3.38
CA GLU A 380 11.91 39.49 -2.67
C GLU A 380 11.63 38.24 -1.83
N CYS A 381 11.51 38.41 -0.51
CA CYS A 381 11.13 37.32 0.39
C CYS A 381 9.60 37.35 0.60
N PRO A 382 8.84 36.34 0.13
CA PRO A 382 7.42 36.28 0.41
C PRO A 382 7.21 35.80 1.86
N LEU A 383 6.88 36.72 2.77
CA LEU A 383 6.33 36.36 4.08
C LEU A 383 4.88 35.93 3.91
N TYR A 384 4.60 34.63 4.08
CA TYR A 384 3.25 34.17 4.35
C TYR A 384 2.98 34.37 5.85
N ARG A 385 2.08 35.29 6.17
CA ARG A 385 1.58 35.49 7.53
C ARG A 385 0.66 34.31 7.85
N SER A 386 1.08 33.41 8.74
CA SER A 386 0.20 32.40 9.33
C SER A 386 -0.63 33.07 10.44
N ASP A 387 -1.95 32.92 10.38
CA ASP A 387 -2.80 32.97 11.58
C ASP A 387 -2.64 31.67 12.38
#